data_AF-A0A8T7GM78-F1
#
_entry.id   AF-A0A8T7GM78-F1
#
_cell.length_a   1.000
_cell.length_b   1.000
_cell.length_c   1.000
_cell.angle_alpha   90.00
_cell.angle_beta   90.00
_cell.angle_gamma   90.00
#
_symmetry.space_group_name_H-M   'P 1'
#
loop_
_entity.id
_entity.type
_entity.pdbx_description
1 polymer ?
#
loop_
_entity_poly.entity_id
_entity_poly.type
_entity_poly.pdbx_seq_one_letter_code
_entity_poly.pdbx_strand_id
1 'polypeptide(L)' 'MADGDSAARLLLRRERLPLLEVVEPSPRAARLLGRQTLGELLHVVEALYLLYHDAAVVEEPGGRRVGFEELMAIYSELNP' A
#
# COMPACT_ATOMS: atom_id res chain seq x y z
N MET A 1 -22.92 10.12 -0.05
CA MET A 1 -22.65 8.73 -0.49
C MET A 1 -21.15 8.57 -0.39
N ALA A 2 -20.64 7.68 0.46
CA ALA A 2 -19.20 7.50 0.57
C ALA A 2 -18.69 6.85 -0.72
N ASP A 3 -17.72 7.49 -1.38
CA ASP A 3 -17.10 7.02 -2.61
C ASP A 3 -16.62 5.58 -2.45
N GLY A 4 -17.31 4.63 -3.10
CA GLY A 4 -16.92 3.22 -3.12
C GLY A 4 -15.67 2.92 -3.98
N ASP A 5 -14.91 3.97 -4.32
CA ASP A 5 -13.79 3.94 -5.27
C ASP A 5 -12.53 4.66 -4.75
N SER A 6 -12.47 4.94 -3.45
CA SER A 6 -11.28 5.50 -2.80
C SER A 6 -10.12 4.50 -2.77
N ALA A 7 -8.89 5.01 -2.91
CA ALA A 7 -7.67 4.23 -2.79
C ALA A 7 -7.47 3.71 -1.35
N ALA A 8 -6.84 2.54 -1.20
CA ALA A 8 -6.45 2.05 0.12
C ALA A 8 -5.42 2.99 0.75
N ARG A 9 -5.49 3.22 2.06
CA ARG A 9 -4.39 3.90 2.78
C ARG A 9 -3.51 2.88 3.45
N LEU A 10 -2.24 2.92 3.12
CA LEU A 10 -1.20 2.01 3.59
C LEU A 10 -0.17 2.79 4.40
N LEU A 11 0.26 2.24 5.52
CA LEU A 11 1.28 2.80 6.37
C LEU A 11 2.59 2.05 6.21
N LEU A 12 3.62 2.77 5.78
CA LEU A 12 4.99 2.32 5.67
C LEU A 12 5.71 2.53 7.01
N ARG A 13 5.98 1.44 7.71
CA ARG A 13 6.86 1.40 8.89
C ARG A 13 8.12 0.65 8.52
N ARG A 14 9.25 1.35 8.39
CA ARG A 14 10.51 0.79 7.86
C ARG A 14 10.98 -0.43 8.66
N GLU A 15 10.73 -0.45 9.96
CA GLU A 15 11.05 -1.54 10.87
C GLU A 15 10.16 -2.79 10.71
N ARG A 16 9.05 -2.69 9.96
CA ARG A 16 8.09 -3.78 9.71
C ARG A 16 8.11 -4.27 8.25
N LEU A 17 9.02 -3.73 7.45
CA LEU A 17 9.22 -4.21 6.08
C LEU A 17 9.61 -5.69 6.08
N PRO A 18 9.13 -6.48 5.10
CA PRO A 18 8.50 -6.05 3.84
C PRO A 18 6.97 -5.87 3.88
N LEU A 19 6.36 -5.72 5.06
CA LEU A 19 4.91 -5.56 5.21
C LEU A 19 4.50 -4.10 5.47
N LEU A 20 3.43 -3.66 4.82
CA LEU A 20 2.75 -2.39 5.06
C LEU A 20 1.43 -2.65 5.78
N GLU A 21 1.08 -1.76 6.70
CA GLU A 21 -0.17 -1.82 7.46
C GLU A 21 -1.30 -1.17 6.65
N VAL A 22 -2.44 -1.83 6.54
CA VAL A 22 -3.65 -1.26 5.92
C VAL A 22 -4.37 -0.43 6.96
N VAL A 23 -4.33 0.89 6.81
CA VAL A 23 -5.01 1.84 7.69
C VAL A 23 -6.46 2.04 7.26
N GLU A 24 -6.68 2.15 5.95
CA GLU A 24 -8.02 2.21 5.37
C GLU A 24 -8.11 1.23 4.20
N PRO A 25 -8.97 0.19 4.29
CA PRO A 25 -9.13 -0.77 3.22
C PRO A 25 -9.88 -0.16 2.03
N SER A 26 -9.60 -0.66 0.82
CA SER A 26 -10.31 -0.28 -0.39
C SER A 26 -10.89 -1.49 -1.12
N PRO A 27 -12.19 -1.48 -1.48
CA PRO A 27 -12.76 -2.50 -2.37
C PRO A 27 -12.07 -2.57 -3.73
N ARG A 28 -11.62 -1.43 -4.27
CA ARG A 28 -10.87 -1.37 -5.54
C ARG A 28 -9.52 -2.09 -5.41
N ALA A 29 -8.78 -1.84 -4.34
CA ALA A 29 -7.51 -2.51 -4.08
C ALA A 29 -7.70 -4.03 -3.92
N ALA A 30 -8.71 -4.46 -3.16
CA ALA A 30 -9.02 -5.87 -2.97
C ALA A 30 -9.33 -6.56 -4.31
N ARG A 31 -10.15 -5.95 -5.17
CA ARG A 31 -10.48 -6.46 -6.50
C ARG A 31 -9.24 -6.61 -7.39
N LEU A 32 -8.35 -5.62 -7.39
CA LEU A 32 -7.10 -5.67 -8.17
C LEU A 32 -6.20 -6.83 -7.72
N LEU A 33 -6.18 -7.15 -6.43
CA LEU A 33 -5.44 -8.29 -5.89
C LEU A 33 -6.21 -9.63 -6.01
N GLY A 34 -7.40 -9.65 -6.63
CA GLY A 34 -8.23 -10.86 -6.73
C GLY A 34 -8.79 -11.34 -5.40
N ARG A 35 -8.97 -10.44 -4.42
CA ARG A 35 -9.42 -10.74 -3.05
C ARG A 35 -10.82 -10.21 -2.80
N GLN A 36 -11.53 -10.87 -1.88
CA GLN A 36 -12.81 -10.37 -1.38
C GLN A 36 -12.64 -9.12 -0.51
N THR A 37 -11.57 -9.08 0.31
CA THR A 37 -11.22 -7.95 1.17
C THR A 37 -9.72 -7.70 1.17
N LEU A 38 -9.34 -6.47 1.50
CA LEU A 38 -7.95 -6.13 1.80
C LEU A 38 -7.68 -6.57 3.25
N GLY A 39 -6.64 -7.40 3.46
CA GLY A 39 -6.23 -7.81 4.82
C GLY A 39 -5.64 -6.64 5.61
N GLU A 40 -5.21 -6.89 6.85
CA GLU A 40 -4.59 -5.87 7.70
C GLU A 40 -3.14 -5.53 7.30
N LEU A 41 -2.48 -6.45 6.60
CA LEU A 41 -1.11 -6.31 6.13
C LEU A 41 -1.03 -6.63 4.63
N LEU A 42 -0.22 -5.88 3.91
CA LEU A 42 0.11 -6.11 2.52
C LEU A 42 1.61 -6.23 2.34
N HIS A 43 2.04 -7.13 1.46
CA HIS A 43 3.43 -7.18 1.07
C HIS A 43 3.78 -5.95 0.23
N VAL A 44 5.02 -5.45 0.31
CA VAL A 44 5.47 -4.28 -0.45
C VAL A 44 5.17 -4.43 -1.95
N VAL A 45 5.35 -5.64 -2.49
CA VAL A 45 5.13 -5.91 -3.93
C VAL A 45 3.66 -5.70 -4.29
N GLU A 46 2.74 -6.06 -3.40
CA GLU A 46 1.31 -5.81 -3.59
C GLU A 46 1.00 -4.32 -3.47
N ALA A 47 1.63 -3.62 -2.52
CA ALA A 47 1.50 -2.18 -2.38
C ALA A 47 2.03 -1.41 -3.59
N LEU A 48 3.16 -1.84 -4.17
CA LEU A 48 3.71 -1.29 -5.42
C LEU A 48 2.75 -1.51 -6.59
N TYR A 49 2.19 -2.70 -6.72
CA TYR A 49 1.17 -3.00 -7.73
C TYR A 49 -0.06 -2.08 -7.57
N LEU A 50 -0.52 -1.88 -6.34
CA LEU A 50 -1.67 -1.00 -6.08
C LEU A 50 -1.35 0.49 -6.30
N LEU A 51 -0.15 0.95 -5.96
CA LEU A 51 0.32 2.31 -6.26
C LEU A 51 0.36 2.56 -7.78
N TYR A 52 0.88 1.61 -8.54
CA TYR A 52 0.94 1.69 -10.00
C TYR A 52 -0.46 1.83 -10.65
N HIS A 53 -1.48 1.29 -9.99
CA HIS A 53 -2.88 1.35 -10.44
C HIS A 53 -3.72 2.43 -9.74
N ASP A 54 -3.10 3.40 -9.06
CA ASP A 54 -3.78 4.45 -8.29
C ASP A 54 -4.84 3.90 -7.31
N ALA A 55 -4.61 2.69 -6.80
CA ALA A 55 -5.52 1.98 -5.90
C ALA A 55 -5.03 1.95 -4.45
N ALA A 56 -3.85 2.50 -4.19
CA ALA A 56 -3.33 2.73 -2.86
C ALA A 56 -2.61 4.07 -2.75
N VAL A 57 -2.58 4.62 -1.54
CA VAL A 57 -1.71 5.70 -1.11
C VAL A 57 -0.86 5.14 0.02
N VAL A 58 0.46 5.30 -0.07
CA VAL A 58 1.40 4.88 0.97
C VAL A 58 1.89 6.11 1.72
N GLU A 59 1.85 6.06 3.05
CA GLU A 59 2.27 7.14 3.95
C GLU A 59 3.25 6.60 5.00
N GLU A 60 4.25 7.38 5.39
CA GLU A 60 5.04 7.13 6.61
C GLU A 60 4.31 7.67 7.85
N PRO A 61 4.68 7.23 9.07
CA PRO A 61 4.27 7.89 10.31
C PRO A 61 4.53 9.39 10.24
N GLY A 62 3.48 10.20 10.40
CA GLY A 62 3.54 11.66 10.21
C GLY A 62 2.87 12.14 8.91
N GLY A 63 2.36 11.24 8.07
CA GLY A 63 1.52 11.56 6.92
C GLY A 63 2.29 11.93 5.65
N ARG A 64 3.61 11.73 5.63
CA ARG A 64 4.42 11.93 4.42
C ARG A 64 4.09 10.84 3.41
N ARG A 65 3.64 11.23 2.23
CA ARG A 65 3.38 10.27 1.14
C ARG A 65 4.67 9.71 0.56
N VAL A 66 4.63 8.44 0.22
CA VAL A 66 5.70 7.68 -0.43
C VAL A 66 5.20 7.24 -1.80
N GLY A 67 5.91 7.66 -2.85
CA GLY A 67 5.58 7.30 -4.23
C GLY A 67 6.07 5.91 -4.62
N PHE A 68 5.67 5.46 -5.81
CA PHE A 68 6.08 4.16 -6.37
C PHE A 68 7.61 4.00 -6.43
N GLU A 69 8.32 4.95 -7.04
CA GLU A 69 9.79 4.91 -7.18
C GLU A 69 10.51 4.89 -5.84
N GLU A 70 10.01 5.67 -4.88
CA GLU A 70 10.59 5.73 -3.54
C GLU A 70 10.37 4.42 -2.77
N LEU A 71 9.16 3.85 -2.82
CA LEU A 71 8.87 2.57 -2.17
C LEU A 71 9.69 1.42 -2.80
N MET A 72 9.88 1.46 -4.11
CA MET A 72 10.70 0.48 -4.84
C MET A 72 12.18 0.59 -4.45
N ALA A 73 12.71 1.80 -4.30
CA ALA A 73 14.07 2.03 -3.80
C ALA A 73 14.24 1.48 -2.38
N ILE A 74 13.34 1.82 -1.46
CA ILE A 74 13.35 1.32 -0.07
C ILE A 74 13.31 -0.21 -0.03
N TYR A 75 12.48 -0.84 -0.86
CA TYR A 75 12.40 -2.30 -0.91
C TYR A 75 13.68 -2.95 -1.42
N SER A 76 14.29 -2.36 -2.44
CA SER A 76 15.52 -2.85 -3.08
C SER A 76 16.71 -2.77 -2.12
N GLU A 77 16.80 -1.70 -1.32
CA GLU A 77 17.84 -1.55 -0.29
C GLU A 77 17.79 -2.65 0.78
N LEU A 78 16.60 -3.19 1.06
CA LEU A 78 16.40 -4.21 2.09
C LEU A 78 16.49 -5.64 1.55
N ASN A 79 16.50 -5.83 0.23
CA ASN A 79 16.55 -7.13 -0.44
C ASN A 79 17.62 -7.12 -1.54
N PRO A 80 18.92 -7.17 -1.18
CA PRO A 80 20.04 -7.15 -2.13
C PRO A 80 20.19 -8.44 -2.96
#